data_AF-A0A7J4I7U0-F1
#
_entry.id   AF-A0A7J4I7U0-F1
#
_cell.length_a   1.000
_cell.length_b   1.000
_cell.length_c   1.000
_cell.angle_alpha   90.00
_cell.angle_beta   90.00
_cell.angle_gamma   90.00
#
_symmetry.space_group_name_H-M   'P 1'
#
loop_
_entity.id
_entity.type
_entity.pdbx_description
1 polymer ?
#
loop_
_entity_poly.entity_id
_entity_poly.type
_entity_poly.pdbx_seq_one_letter_code
_entity_poly.pdbx_strand_id
1 'polypeptide(L)'
;MPNVTVSVPEELKQELDKLPEVNWSEAVRNFLSEKVKRESLLRKLDKMLGNSRLTEEEADKFAVELGRQVKKGRFEKLKKLGLVE
;
A
#
# COMPACT_ATOMS: atom_id res chain seq x y z
N MET A 1 -21.00 21.88 3.90
CA MET A 1 -19.91 20.96 3.49
C MET A 1 -18.58 21.61 3.83
N PRO A 2 -17.58 20.85 4.30
CA PRO A 2 -16.23 21.38 4.48
C PRO A 2 -15.65 21.85 3.14
N ASN A 3 -14.92 22.96 3.14
CA ASN A 3 -14.28 23.55 1.97
C ASN A 3 -12.77 23.67 2.18
N VAL A 4 -12.02 23.61 1.09
CA VAL A 4 -10.57 23.84 1.06
C VAL A 4 -10.29 24.77 -0.11
N THR A 5 -9.65 25.90 0.17
CA THR A 5 -9.20 26.86 -0.85
C THR A 5 -7.69 26.77 -0.96
N VAL A 6 -7.18 26.61 -2.17
CA VAL A 6 -5.75 26.47 -2.45
C VAL A 6 -5.32 27.60 -3.38
N SER A 7 -4.32 28.36 -2.97
CA SER A 7 -3.64 29.31 -3.85
C SER A 7 -2.65 28.55 -4.73
N VAL A 8 -2.70 28.79 -6.03
CA VAL A 8 -1.80 28.21 -7.01
C VAL A 8 -1.07 29.32 -7.77
N PRO A 9 0.12 29.05 -8.35
CA PRO A 9 0.75 29.99 -9.27
C PRO A 9 -0.16 30.35 -10.44
N GLU A 10 -0.03 31.58 -10.93
CA GLU A 10 -0.87 32.11 -12.02
C GLU A 10 -0.71 31.27 -13.29
N GLU A 11 0.52 30.83 -13.59
CA GLU A 11 0.82 30.00 -14.76
C GLU A 11 0.07 28.67 -14.70
N LEU A 12 -0.03 28.06 -13.51
CA LEU A 12 -0.78 26.82 -13.33
C LEU A 12 -2.28 27.06 -13.53
N LYS A 13 -2.83 28.15 -12.99
CA LYS A 13 -4.24 28.50 -13.17
C LYS A 13 -4.59 28.64 -14.65
N GLN A 14 -3.73 29.30 -15.43
CA GLN A 14 -3.91 29.46 -16.87
C GLN A 14 -3.90 28.11 -17.61
N GLU A 15 -3.01 27.17 -17.26
CA GLU A 15 -3.01 25.84 -17.87
C GLU A 15 -4.26 25.02 -17.50
N LEU A 16 -4.73 25.11 -16.25
CA LEU A 16 -5.97 24.43 -15.82
C LEU A 16 -7.20 24.96 -16.59
N ASP A 17 -7.27 26.27 -16.82
CA ASP A 17 -8.38 26.93 -17.51
C ASP A 17 -8.42 26.62 -19.02
N LYS A 18 -7.28 26.21 -19.62
CA LYS A 18 -7.21 25.72 -21.01
C LYS A 18 -7.84 24.33 -21.19
N LEU A 19 -8.09 23.60 -20.10
CA LEU A 19 -8.62 22.24 -20.10
C LEU A 19 -9.99 22.18 -19.39
N PRO A 20 -11.04 22.85 -19.92
CA PRO A 20 -12.35 22.94 -19.27
C PRO A 20 -13.10 21.61 -19.18
N GLU A 21 -12.71 20.61 -19.98
CA GLU A 21 -13.26 19.26 -19.94
C GLU A 21 -12.89 18.49 -18.67
N VAL A 22 -11.85 18.94 -17.94
CA VAL A 22 -11.36 18.25 -16.75
C VAL A 22 -12.08 18.76 -15.49
N ASN A 23 -12.67 17.83 -14.73
CA ASN A 23 -13.24 18.15 -13.42
C ASN A 23 -12.12 18.27 -12.35
N TRP A 24 -11.45 19.41 -12.32
CA TRP A 24 -10.34 19.67 -11.39
C TRP A 24 -10.72 19.50 -9.92
N SER A 25 -11.95 19.85 -9.55
CA SER A 25 -12.43 19.68 -8.17
C SER A 25 -12.49 18.20 -7.77
N GLU A 26 -12.85 17.31 -8.68
CA GLU A 26 -12.85 15.87 -8.45
C GLU A 26 -11.44 15.29 -8.46
N ALA A 27 -10.61 15.68 -9.43
CA ALA A 27 -9.22 15.25 -9.50
C ALA A 27 -8.45 15.57 -8.21
N VAL A 28 -8.60 16.79 -7.69
CA VAL A 28 -7.96 17.21 -6.43
C VAL A 28 -8.52 16.42 -5.24
N ARG A 29 -9.83 16.17 -5.16
CA ARG A 29 -10.42 15.35 -4.09
C ARG A 29 -9.89 13.92 -4.10
N ASN A 30 -9.77 13.31 -5.28
CA ASN A 30 -9.23 11.96 -5.42
C ASN A 30 -7.75 11.92 -5.01
N PHE A 31 -6.95 12.85 -5.51
CA PHE A 31 -5.54 12.98 -5.13
C PHE A 31 -5.36 13.11 -3.62
N LEU A 32 -6.11 14.02 -2.97
CA LEU A 32 -6.03 14.21 -1.53
C LEU A 32 -6.46 12.95 -0.75
N SER A 33 -7.53 12.27 -1.18
CA SER A 33 -7.98 11.02 -0.56
C SER A 33 -6.91 9.94 -0.61
N GLU A 34 -6.30 9.73 -1.76
CA GLU A 34 -5.24 8.73 -1.94
C GLU A 34 -3.99 9.10 -1.16
N LYS A 35 -3.60 10.38 -1.18
CA LYS A 35 -2.44 10.89 -0.44
C LYS A 35 -2.63 10.68 1.06
N VAL A 36 -3.80 11.03 1.60
CA VAL A 36 -4.11 10.81 3.03
C VAL A 36 -4.08 9.33 3.39
N LYS A 37 -4.67 8.45 2.57
CA LYS A 37 -4.62 7.00 2.80
C LYS A 37 -3.17 6.49 2.84
N ARG A 38 -2.34 6.90 1.89
CA ARG A 38 -0.94 6.51 1.80
C ARG A 38 -0.13 7.01 3.01
N GLU A 39 -0.24 8.29 3.34
CA GLU A 39 0.48 8.88 4.47
C GLU A 39 0.02 8.26 5.80
N SER A 40 -1.28 7.97 5.95
CA SER A 40 -1.80 7.28 7.14
C SER A 40 -1.26 5.85 7.25
N LEU A 41 -1.16 5.13 6.13
CA LEU A 41 -0.57 3.79 6.09
C LEU A 41 0.91 3.83 6.48
N LEU A 42 1.69 4.75 5.90
CA LEU A 42 3.11 4.91 6.24
C LEU A 42 3.31 5.20 7.72
N ARG A 43 2.55 6.14 8.29
CA ARG A 43 2.60 6.43 9.74
C ARG A 43 2.27 5.21 10.61
N LYS A 44 1.32 4.37 10.18
CA LYS A 44 1.01 3.12 10.87
C LYS A 44 2.16 2.12 10.78
N LEU A 45 2.75 1.96 9.60
CA LEU A 45 3.91 1.09 9.40
C LEU A 45 5.10 1.55 10.23
N ASP A 46 5.41 2.85 10.25
CA ASP A 46 6.48 3.41 11.08
C ASP A 46 6.25 3.11 12.57
N LYS A 47 5.00 3.22 13.05
CA LYS A 47 4.68 2.86 14.44
C LYS A 47 4.82 1.36 14.71
N MET A 48 4.41 0.51 13.76
CA MET A 48 4.46 -0.95 13.91
C MET A 48 5.90 -1.48 13.80
N LEU A 49 6.71 -0.87 12.94
CA LEU A 49 8.04 -1.34 12.57
C LEU A 49 9.16 -0.53 13.22
N GLY A 50 8.86 0.60 13.88
CA GLY A 50 9.87 1.51 14.43
C GLY A 50 10.76 0.90 15.53
N ASN A 51 10.30 -0.19 16.17
CA ASN A 51 11.10 -0.98 17.12
C ASN A 51 11.49 -2.37 16.57
N SER A 52 11.20 -2.64 15.29
CA SER A 52 11.58 -3.90 14.67
C SER A 52 13.09 -3.98 14.61
N ARG A 53 13.64 -5.07 15.15
CA ARG A 53 15.07 -5.43 15.02
C ARG A 53 15.30 -6.47 13.93
N LEU A 54 14.25 -6.78 13.15
CA LEU A 54 14.30 -7.81 12.12
C LEU A 54 15.39 -7.46 11.11
N THR A 55 16.43 -8.27 11.10
CA THR A 55 17.52 -8.17 10.13
C THR A 55 17.16 -8.93 8.85
N GLU A 56 17.87 -8.64 7.76
CA GLU A 56 17.69 -9.35 6.48
C GLU A 56 17.96 -10.85 6.64
N GLU A 57 19.02 -11.23 7.36
CA GLU A 57 19.32 -12.65 7.65
C GLU A 57 18.21 -13.35 8.44
N GLU A 58 17.60 -12.67 9.41
CA GLU A 58 16.49 -13.21 10.18
C GLU A 58 15.23 -13.35 9.33
N ALA A 59 14.96 -12.37 8.45
CA ALA A 59 13.86 -12.42 7.51
C ALA A 59 14.02 -13.58 6.51
N ASP A 60 15.23 -13.79 5.99
CA ASP A 60 15.54 -14.89 5.06
C ASP A 60 15.39 -16.25 5.73
N LYS A 61 15.95 -16.42 6.94
CA LYS A 61 15.78 -17.66 7.73
C LYS A 61 14.30 -17.94 7.99
N PHE A 62 13.55 -16.90 8.36
CA PHE A 62 12.11 -17.02 8.59
C PHE A 62 11.36 -17.42 7.32
N ALA A 63 11.67 -16.83 6.16
CA ALA A 63 11.06 -17.14 4.88
C ALA A 63 11.30 -18.61 4.47
N VAL A 64 12.52 -19.12 4.66
CA VAL A 64 12.86 -20.52 4.36
C VAL A 64 12.07 -21.48 5.24
N GLU A 65 12.02 -21.24 6.56
CA GLU A 65 11.28 -22.14 7.47
C GLU A 65 9.77 -22.09 7.21
N LEU A 66 9.21 -20.91 6.96
CA LEU A 66 7.81 -20.76 6.52
C LEU A 66 7.53 -21.58 5.25
N GLY A 67 8.40 -21.48 4.24
CA GLY A 67 8.28 -22.24 3.01
C GLY A 67 8.28 -23.75 3.28
N ARG A 68 9.14 -24.23 4.19
CA ARG A 68 9.19 -25.63 4.60
C ARG A 68 7.90 -26.08 5.29
N GLN A 69 7.38 -25.28 6.23
CA GLN A 69 6.14 -25.55 6.94
C GLN A 69 4.93 -25.60 5.98
N VAL A 70 4.83 -24.65 5.06
CA VAL A 70 3.77 -24.60 4.04
C VAL A 70 3.83 -25.84 3.13
N LYS A 71 5.02 -26.21 2.64
CA LYS A 71 5.20 -27.43 1.83
C LYS A 71 4.80 -28.67 2.59
N LYS A 72 5.21 -28.81 3.85
CA LYS A 72 4.84 -29.93 4.71
C LYS A 72 3.33 -30.00 4.91
N GLY A 73 2.68 -28.91 5.30
CA GLY A 73 1.23 -28.87 5.48
C GLY A 73 0.46 -29.20 4.20
N ARG A 74 0.94 -28.70 3.05
CA ARG A 74 0.37 -29.04 1.74
C ARG A 74 0.55 -30.51 1.38
N PHE A 75 1.73 -31.07 1.63
CA PHE A 75 2.01 -32.49 1.40
C PHE A 75 1.10 -33.40 2.23
N GLU A 76 0.98 -33.14 3.53
CA GLU A 76 0.08 -33.88 4.42
C GLU A 76 -1.38 -33.82 3.94
N LYS A 77 -1.83 -32.65 3.46
CA LYS A 77 -3.18 -32.49 2.89
C LYS A 77 -3.36 -33.33 1.63
N LEU A 78 -2.39 -33.33 0.72
CA LEU A 78 -2.44 -34.12 -0.51
C LEU A 78 -2.42 -35.63 -0.23
N LYS A 79 -1.65 -36.06 0.77
CA LYS A 79 -1.60 -37.45 1.24
C LYS A 79 -2.95 -37.91 1.80
N LYS A 80 -3.61 -37.07 2.61
CA LYS A 80 -4.98 -37.32 3.10
C LYS A 80 -6.02 -37.43 1.98
N LEU A 81 -5.78 -36.76 0.85
CA LEU A 81 -6.64 -36.81 -0.33
C LEU A 81 -6.29 -37.98 -1.28
N GLY A 82 -5.28 -38.79 -0.96
CA GLY A 82 -4.84 -39.90 -1.80
C GLY A 82 -4.19 -39.48 -3.12
N LEU A 83 -3.74 -38.23 -3.23
CA LEU A 83 -3.16 -37.67 -4.46
C LEU A 83 -1.63 -37.87 -4.54
N VAL A 84 -1.00 -38.19 -3.41
CA VAL A 84 0.43 -38.48 -3.25
C VAL A 84 0.62 -39.52 -2.14
N GLU A 85 1.68 -40.33 -2.22
CA GLU A 85 2.03 -41.38 -1.24
C GLU A 85 2.85 -40.85 -0.05
#